data_AF-A0A128A455-F1
#
_entry.id   AF-A0A128A455-F1
#
_cell.length_a   1.000
_cell.length_b   1.000
_cell.length_c   1.000
_cell.angle_alpha   90.00
_cell.angle_beta   90.00
_cell.angle_gamma   90.00
#
_symmetry.space_group_name_H-M   'P 1'
#
loop_
_entity.id
_entity.type
_entity.pdbx_description
1 polymer ?
#
loop_
_entity_poly.entity_id
_entity_poly.type
_entity_poly.pdbx_seq_one_letter_code
_entity_poly.pdbx_strand_id
1 'polypeptide(L)'
;MTSIALSIGVAPAFAQTSTYTVKDAQSGQSFQVGYGITGATINDISVSPQDTSLIISLTSTADGNLTMTLPRALIDAKDGANDDQFFVLVDGADTDFAENKTPTDRTITVSIPQDTSQVEVIGTQVVPEFGALASIVMVIAIISIIAVTAKTRLRFT
;
A
#
# COMPACT_ATOMS: atom_id res chain seq x y z
N MET A 1 -21.66 -48.90 30.20
CA MET A 1 -22.00 -47.54 29.73
C MET A 1 -20.70 -46.76 29.64
N THR A 2 -20.03 -46.80 28.50
CA THR A 2 -18.77 -46.09 28.26
C THR A 2 -19.09 -44.84 27.45
N SER A 3 -19.05 -43.69 28.11
CA SER A 3 -19.29 -42.39 27.49
C SER A 3 -18.10 -41.99 26.62
N ILE A 4 -18.36 -41.69 25.35
CA ILE A 4 -17.40 -41.07 24.45
C ILE A 4 -17.47 -39.56 24.71
N ALA A 5 -16.38 -38.97 25.19
CA ALA A 5 -16.23 -37.52 25.25
C ALA A 5 -15.81 -37.00 23.87
N LEU A 6 -16.71 -36.36 23.14
CA LEU A 6 -16.33 -35.52 22.00
C LEU A 6 -15.76 -34.21 22.55
N SER A 7 -14.44 -34.09 22.50
CA SER A 7 -13.74 -32.81 22.59
C SER A 7 -14.11 -31.99 21.36
N ILE A 8 -15.00 -31.01 21.51
CA ILE A 8 -15.25 -29.98 20.49
C ILE A 8 -14.06 -29.03 20.56
N GLY A 9 -13.01 -29.34 19.78
CA GLY A 9 -11.95 -28.38 19.53
C GLY A 9 -12.56 -27.20 18.79
N VAL A 10 -12.59 -26.03 19.44
CA VAL A 10 -12.92 -24.77 18.77
C VAL A 10 -11.79 -24.54 17.77
N ALA A 11 -12.03 -24.85 16.50
CA ALA A 11 -11.13 -24.41 15.44
C ALA A 11 -11.10 -22.87 15.48
N PRO A 12 -9.93 -22.22 15.43
CA PRO A 12 -9.89 -20.79 15.21
C PRO A 12 -10.63 -20.52 13.90
N ALA A 13 -11.60 -19.60 13.93
CA ALA A 13 -12.26 -19.13 12.72
C ALA A 13 -11.17 -18.54 11.81
N PHE A 14 -10.83 -19.27 10.76
CA PHE A 14 -9.89 -18.79 9.76
C PHE A 14 -10.53 -17.56 9.10
N ALA A 15 -10.08 -16.36 9.46
CA ALA A 15 -10.25 -15.22 8.59
C ALA A 15 -9.65 -15.63 7.24
N GLN A 16 -10.49 -15.79 6.21
CA GLN A 16 -10.05 -16.18 4.89
C GLN A 16 -9.04 -15.14 4.40
N THR A 17 -7.76 -15.47 4.50
CA THR A 17 -6.67 -14.57 4.13
C THR A 17 -6.36 -14.85 2.68
N SER A 18 -6.91 -14.00 1.81
CA SER A 18 -6.59 -13.98 0.39
C SER A 18 -5.34 -13.15 0.16
N THR A 19 -4.68 -13.35 -0.98
CA THR A 19 -3.56 -12.50 -1.38
C THR A 19 -3.88 -11.84 -2.71
N TYR A 20 -3.50 -10.57 -2.85
CA TYR A 20 -3.57 -9.82 -4.09
C TYR A 20 -2.15 -9.39 -4.48
N THR A 21 -1.80 -9.52 -5.75
CA THR A 21 -0.50 -9.09 -6.26
C THR A 21 -0.64 -7.70 -6.84
N VAL A 22 -0.19 -6.69 -6.08
CA VAL A 22 -0.13 -5.30 -6.53
C VAL A 22 1.09 -5.17 -7.44
N LYS A 23 0.87 -4.80 -8.69
CA LYS A 23 1.94 -4.56 -9.66
C LYS A 23 2.18 -3.08 -9.78
N ASP A 24 3.42 -2.67 -9.58
CA ASP A 24 3.80 -1.31 -9.95
C ASP A 24 4.16 -1.27 -11.44
N ALA A 25 3.40 -0.48 -12.19
CA ALA A 25 3.55 -0.36 -13.63
C ALA A 25 4.86 0.34 -14.05
N GLN A 26 5.48 1.12 -13.15
CA GLN A 26 6.68 1.90 -13.51
C GLN A 26 8.00 1.21 -13.16
N SER A 27 8.10 0.52 -12.03
CA SER A 27 9.29 -0.26 -11.63
C SER A 27 9.24 -1.72 -12.10
N GLY A 28 8.06 -2.24 -12.44
CA GLY A 28 7.84 -3.66 -12.72
C GLY A 28 7.91 -4.56 -11.49
N GLN A 29 8.03 -3.98 -10.28
CA GLN A 29 7.99 -4.73 -9.03
C GLN A 29 6.56 -5.20 -8.74
N SER A 30 6.46 -6.34 -8.06
CA SER A 30 5.20 -6.92 -7.62
C SER A 30 5.25 -7.15 -6.13
N PHE A 31 4.20 -6.70 -5.43
CA PHE A 31 4.07 -6.79 -3.99
C PHE A 31 2.87 -7.68 -3.67
N GLN A 32 3.07 -8.66 -2.79
CA GLN A 32 1.96 -9.47 -2.30
C GLN A 32 1.34 -8.79 -1.09
N VAL A 33 0.05 -8.49 -1.21
CA VAL A 33 -0.75 -7.88 -0.15
C VAL A 33 -1.74 -8.93 0.36
N GLY A 34 -1.59 -9.31 1.62
CA GLY A 34 -2.55 -10.19 2.30
C GLY A 34 -3.79 -9.40 2.71
N TYR A 35 -4.98 -9.93 2.48
CA TYR A 35 -6.23 -9.30 2.90
C TYR A 35 -7.26 -10.31 3.38
N GLY A 36 -8.08 -9.89 4.34
CA GLY A 36 -9.32 -10.54 4.73
C GLY A 36 -10.46 -9.55 4.53
N ILE A 37 -11.51 -9.97 3.81
CA ILE A 37 -12.67 -9.12 3.52
C ILE A 37 -13.95 -9.87 3.85
N THR A 38 -14.92 -9.14 4.39
CA THR A 38 -16.28 -9.61 4.69
C THR A 38 -17.27 -8.59 4.12
N GLY A 39 -18.44 -9.05 3.66
CA GLY A 39 -19.47 -8.16 3.08
C GLY A 39 -19.15 -7.59 1.69
N ALA A 40 -17.90 -7.66 1.25
CA ALA A 40 -17.43 -7.11 -0.02
C ALA A 40 -16.45 -8.04 -0.76
N THR A 41 -16.26 -7.80 -2.05
CA THR A 41 -15.26 -8.47 -2.90
C THR A 41 -14.32 -7.43 -3.49
N ILE A 42 -13.00 -7.67 -3.43
CA ILE A 42 -12.01 -6.79 -4.08
C ILE A 42 -11.98 -7.09 -5.57
N ASN A 43 -12.11 -6.06 -6.40
CA ASN A 43 -12.04 -6.12 -7.85
C ASN A 43 -10.61 -5.84 -8.33
N ASP A 44 -10.00 -4.78 -7.81
CA ASP A 44 -8.68 -4.31 -8.23
C ASP A 44 -7.95 -3.58 -7.09
N ILE A 45 -6.62 -3.65 -7.10
CA ILE A 45 -5.78 -2.82 -6.24
C ILE A 45 -4.72 -2.15 -7.11
N SER A 46 -4.78 -0.83 -7.16
CA SER A 46 -3.89 0.00 -7.97
C SER A 46 -3.12 0.98 -7.09
N VAL A 47 -1.91 1.30 -7.52
CA VAL A 47 -1.06 2.29 -6.86
C VAL A 47 -1.25 3.63 -7.57
N SER A 48 -1.47 4.70 -6.80
CA SER A 48 -1.44 6.09 -7.30
C SER A 48 -0.22 6.82 -6.75
N PRO A 49 0.90 6.88 -7.50
CA PRO A 49 2.09 7.63 -7.09
C PRO A 49 1.86 9.13 -6.98
N GLN A 50 0.88 9.69 -7.71
CA GLN A 50 0.58 11.12 -7.70
C GLN A 50 -0.10 11.55 -6.40
N ASP A 51 -0.95 10.68 -5.85
CA ASP A 51 -1.70 10.92 -4.62
C ASP A 51 -1.02 10.25 -3.41
N THR A 52 0.13 9.59 -3.62
CA THR A 52 0.84 8.80 -2.60
C THR A 52 -0.08 7.78 -1.90
N SER A 53 -0.97 7.17 -2.68
CA SER A 53 -2.05 6.33 -2.17
C SER A 53 -2.13 4.97 -2.86
N LEU A 54 -2.81 4.05 -2.20
CA LEU A 54 -3.24 2.76 -2.73
C LEU A 54 -4.76 2.80 -2.88
N ILE A 55 -5.26 2.56 -4.09
CA ILE A 55 -6.68 2.58 -4.41
C ILE A 55 -7.16 1.14 -4.53
N ILE A 56 -8.04 0.74 -3.61
CA ILE A 56 -8.70 -0.55 -3.58
C ILE A 56 -10.10 -0.38 -4.15
N SER A 57 -10.32 -0.92 -5.34
CA SER A 57 -11.65 -1.01 -5.94
C SER A 57 -12.32 -2.29 -5.47
N LEU A 58 -13.50 -2.16 -4.89
CA LEU A 58 -14.26 -3.28 -4.35
C LEU A 58 -15.75 -3.16 -4.70
N THR A 59 -16.49 -4.24 -4.52
CA THR A 59 -17.95 -4.25 -4.64
C THR A 59 -18.51 -4.79 -3.33
N SER A 60 -19.16 -3.91 -2.55
CA SER A 60 -19.80 -4.26 -1.29
C SER A 60 -21.27 -4.65 -1.50
N THR A 61 -21.65 -5.84 -1.03
CA THR A 61 -23.04 -6.33 -1.07
C THR A 61 -23.71 -6.36 0.30
N ALA A 62 -22.94 -6.17 1.36
CA ALA A 62 -23.40 -6.08 2.74
C ALA A 62 -22.35 -5.35 3.59
N ASP A 63 -22.75 -4.85 4.75
CA ASP A 63 -21.80 -4.32 5.72
C ASP A 63 -20.76 -5.37 6.12
N GLY A 64 -19.51 -4.95 6.22
CA GLY A 64 -18.42 -5.80 6.66
C GLY A 64 -17.15 -5.03 6.95
N ASN A 65 -16.04 -5.76 7.00
CA ASN A 65 -14.73 -5.22 7.33
C ASN A 65 -13.69 -5.69 6.32
N LEU A 66 -12.76 -4.78 5.99
CA LEU A 66 -11.55 -5.05 5.24
C LEU A 66 -10.36 -4.99 6.21
N THR A 67 -9.60 -6.07 6.28
CA THR A 67 -8.29 -6.11 6.93
C THR A 67 -7.23 -6.36 5.89
N MET A 68 -6.17 -5.57 5.85
CA MET A 68 -5.13 -5.66 4.83
C MET A 68 -3.75 -5.48 5.44
N THR A 69 -2.81 -6.36 5.09
CA THR A 69 -1.41 -6.28 5.47
C THR A 69 -0.60 -5.74 4.31
N LEU A 70 -0.14 -4.50 4.48
CA LEU A 70 0.57 -3.70 3.50
C LEU A 70 2.07 -3.74 3.81
N PRO A 71 2.92 -4.22 2.89
CA PRO A 71 4.36 -4.11 3.05
C PRO A 71 4.78 -2.64 3.07
N ARG A 72 5.66 -2.25 4.00
CA ARG A 72 6.20 -0.88 4.04
C ARG A 72 7.03 -0.52 2.81
N ALA A 73 7.54 -1.53 2.12
CA ALA A 73 8.20 -1.36 0.83
C ALA A 73 7.22 -0.97 -0.30
N LEU A 74 5.92 -1.21 -0.14
CA LEU A 74 4.87 -0.82 -1.09
C LEU A 74 4.30 0.56 -0.74
N ILE A 75 3.90 0.77 0.52
CA ILE A 75 3.30 2.00 1.01
C ILE A 75 3.69 2.21 2.48
N ASP A 76 4.07 3.44 2.84
CA ASP A 76 4.47 3.79 4.20
C ASP A 76 4.02 5.22 4.54
N ALA A 77 3.90 5.51 5.84
CA ALA A 77 3.58 6.84 6.36
C ALA A 77 4.60 7.25 7.43
N LYS A 78 5.42 8.25 7.13
CA LYS A 78 6.53 8.69 8.00
C LYS A 78 6.57 10.20 8.11
N ASP A 79 6.83 10.69 9.33
CA ASP A 79 7.22 12.07 9.58
C ASP A 79 8.73 12.11 9.88
N GLY A 80 9.51 12.34 8.81
CA GLY A 80 10.96 12.27 8.85
C GLY A 80 11.47 10.87 9.20
N ALA A 81 12.04 10.72 10.40
CA ALA A 81 12.55 9.45 10.91
C ALA A 81 11.53 8.67 11.77
N ASN A 82 10.39 9.29 12.08
CA ASN A 82 9.37 8.70 12.95
C ASN A 82 8.25 8.08 12.11
N ASP A 83 7.62 7.04 12.65
CA ASP A 83 6.42 6.45 12.04
C ASP A 83 5.21 7.36 12.27
N ASP A 84 4.53 7.71 11.19
CA ASP A 84 3.24 8.40 11.20
C ASP A 84 2.10 7.42 10.87
N GLN A 85 0.85 7.86 10.93
CA GLN A 85 -0.35 7.08 10.61
C GLN A 85 -0.75 7.26 9.14
N PHE A 86 -1.45 6.26 8.59
CA PHE A 86 -2.13 6.42 7.30
C PHE A 86 -3.35 7.35 7.42
N PHE A 87 -3.85 7.79 6.28
CA PHE A 87 -5.22 8.26 6.14
C PHE A 87 -6.00 7.25 5.31
N VAL A 88 -7.22 6.92 5.73
CA VAL A 88 -8.07 5.95 5.02
C VAL A 88 -9.37 6.61 4.66
N LEU A 89 -9.72 6.56 3.37
CA LEU A 89 -10.98 7.07 2.85
C LEU A 89 -11.84 5.91 2.37
N VAL A 90 -13.13 5.97 2.63
CA VAL A 90 -14.15 5.06 2.10
C VAL A 90 -15.09 5.88 1.23
N ASP A 91 -15.12 5.58 -0.07
CA ASP A 91 -15.81 6.37 -1.10
C ASP A 91 -15.50 7.88 -1.03
N GLY A 92 -14.24 8.22 -0.70
CA GLY A 92 -13.75 9.60 -0.59
C GLY A 92 -14.09 10.31 0.72
N ALA A 93 -14.76 9.64 1.66
CA ALA A 93 -15.02 10.17 3.00
C ALA A 93 -14.02 9.61 4.02
N ASP A 94 -13.55 10.46 4.93
CA ASP A 94 -12.67 10.06 6.04
C ASP A 94 -13.40 9.09 6.98
N THR A 95 -12.66 8.12 7.51
CA THR A 95 -13.21 7.07 8.37
C THR A 95 -12.23 6.65 9.45
N ASP A 96 -12.78 6.14 10.55
CA ASP A 96 -11.98 5.51 11.60
C ASP A 96 -11.46 4.15 11.11
N PHE A 97 -10.20 3.87 11.42
CA PHE A 97 -9.56 2.61 11.13
C PHE A 97 -8.59 2.21 12.24
N ALA A 98 -8.32 0.92 12.36
CA ALA A 98 -7.28 0.41 13.24
C ALA A 98 -6.00 0.17 12.43
N GLU A 99 -4.86 0.57 12.98
CA GLU A 99 -3.54 0.33 12.38
C GLU A 99 -2.66 -0.45 13.36
N ASN A 100 -1.98 -1.48 12.86
CA ASN A 100 -0.91 -2.16 13.55
C ASN A 100 0.39 -2.05 12.74
N LYS A 101 1.44 -1.55 13.38
CA LYS A 101 2.73 -1.25 12.74
C LYS A 101 3.76 -2.29 13.17
N THR A 102 4.38 -2.95 12.20
CA THR A 102 5.59 -3.76 12.41
C THR A 102 6.76 -3.12 11.66
N PRO A 103 8.02 -3.57 11.84
CA PRO A 103 9.16 -3.04 11.09
C PRO A 103 9.09 -3.27 9.58
N THR A 104 8.34 -4.29 9.13
CA THR A 104 8.28 -4.70 7.72
C THR A 104 6.94 -4.39 7.06
N ASP A 105 5.87 -4.40 7.83
CA ASP A 105 4.50 -4.35 7.34
C ASP A 105 3.64 -3.43 8.21
N ARG A 106 2.50 -3.03 7.65
CA ARG A 106 1.43 -2.31 8.35
C ARG A 106 0.12 -3.00 8.05
N THR A 107 -0.59 -3.38 9.09
CA THR A 107 -1.92 -3.99 8.96
C THR A 107 -2.97 -2.94 9.28
N ILE A 108 -3.88 -2.70 8.35
CA ILE A 108 -5.03 -1.83 8.55
C ILE A 108 -6.31 -2.66 8.66
N THR A 109 -7.25 -2.20 9.47
CA THR A 109 -8.61 -2.74 9.53
C THR A 109 -9.60 -1.58 9.46
N VAL A 110 -10.49 -1.61 8.47
CA VAL A 110 -11.50 -0.57 8.22
C VAL A 110 -12.86 -1.22 7.99
N SER A 111 -13.92 -0.55 8.44
CA SER A 111 -15.30 -0.97 8.17
C SER A 111 -15.74 -0.51 6.78
N ILE A 112 -16.40 -1.42 6.06
CA ILE A 112 -16.90 -1.24 4.70
C ILE A 112 -18.43 -1.33 4.75
N PRO A 113 -19.13 -0.19 4.65
CA PRO A 113 -20.59 -0.19 4.51
C PRO A 113 -21.05 -0.91 3.25
N GLN A 114 -22.33 -1.30 3.22
CA GLN A 114 -22.99 -1.72 1.98
C GLN A 114 -22.87 -0.63 0.89
N ASP A 115 -22.79 -1.07 -0.37
CA ASP A 115 -22.74 -0.19 -1.55
C ASP A 115 -21.45 0.63 -1.69
N THR A 116 -20.45 0.39 -0.84
CA THR A 116 -19.10 0.93 -1.04
C THR A 116 -18.44 0.37 -2.28
N SER A 117 -17.77 1.25 -3.01
CA SER A 117 -17.07 0.93 -4.27
C SER A 117 -15.56 1.13 -4.19
N GLN A 118 -15.09 1.99 -3.27
CA GLN A 118 -13.68 2.34 -3.18
C GLN A 118 -13.21 2.50 -1.74
N VAL A 119 -12.02 2.00 -1.47
CA VAL A 119 -11.23 2.33 -0.28
C VAL A 119 -9.89 2.87 -0.75
N GLU A 120 -9.48 4.00 -0.20
CA GLU A 120 -8.21 4.62 -0.51
C GLU A 120 -7.36 4.70 0.75
N VAL A 121 -6.12 4.22 0.67
CA VAL A 121 -5.14 4.29 1.76
C VAL A 121 -4.04 5.24 1.34
N ILE A 122 -3.94 6.36 2.02
CA ILE A 122 -3.00 7.45 1.72
C ILE A 122 -1.86 7.38 2.73
N GLY A 123 -0.63 7.34 2.22
CA GLY A 123 0.59 7.41 3.02
C GLY A 123 1.38 8.68 2.71
N THR A 124 2.63 8.70 3.16
CA THR A 124 3.60 9.74 2.79
C THR A 124 4.48 9.29 1.61
N GLN A 125 4.45 7.99 1.32
CA GLN A 125 5.19 7.38 0.23
C GLN A 125 4.46 6.14 -0.28
N VAL A 126 4.44 5.97 -1.60
CA VAL A 126 4.00 4.75 -2.27
C VAL A 126 4.96 4.48 -3.42
N VAL A 127 5.13 3.21 -3.77
CA VAL A 127 6.03 2.82 -4.86
C VAL A 127 5.62 3.51 -6.18
N PRO A 128 6.59 3.96 -7.01
CA PRO A 128 8.04 3.76 -6.87
C PRO A 128 8.83 5.02 -6.59
N GLU A 129 9.74 4.92 -5.64
CA GLU A 129 10.83 5.87 -5.51
C GLU A 129 11.77 5.72 -6.72
N PHE A 130 11.75 6.68 -7.65
CA PHE A 130 12.85 6.87 -8.61
C PHE A 130 14.19 7.23 -7.92
N GLY A 131 14.31 7.07 -6.60
CA GLY A 131 15.36 7.61 -5.75
C GLY A 131 16.76 7.11 -6.08
N ALA A 132 16.96 5.81 -6.34
CA ALA A 132 18.31 5.30 -6.63
C ALA A 132 18.70 5.47 -8.10
N LEU A 133 17.85 5.06 -9.04
CA LEU A 133 18.19 5.10 -10.47
C LEU A 133 18.13 6.52 -11.04
N ALA A 134 17.11 7.32 -10.70
CA ALA A 134 17.06 8.70 -11.21
C ALA A 134 18.09 9.60 -10.53
N SER A 135 18.47 9.37 -9.26
CA SER A 135 19.59 10.11 -8.67
C SER A 135 20.93 9.77 -9.32
N ILE A 136 21.19 8.50 -9.67
CA ILE A 136 22.39 8.12 -10.43
C ILE A 136 22.42 8.83 -11.77
N VAL A 137 21.30 8.81 -12.52
CA VAL A 137 21.20 9.49 -13.82
C VAL A 137 21.34 11.01 -13.66
N MET A 138 20.74 11.61 -12.62
CA MET A 138 20.85 13.04 -12.32
C MET A 138 22.28 13.45 -11.98
N VAL A 139 22.99 12.67 -11.16
CA VAL A 139 24.40 12.92 -10.80
C VAL A 139 25.30 12.82 -12.04
N ILE A 140 25.13 11.79 -12.87
CA ILE A 140 25.88 11.63 -14.12
C ILE A 140 25.62 12.80 -15.07
N ALA A 141 24.36 13.25 -15.18
CA ALA A 141 24.00 14.38 -16.01
C ALA A 141 24.66 15.69 -15.54
N ILE A 142 24.63 15.98 -14.23
CA ILE A 142 25.25 17.18 -13.65
C ILE A 142 26.77 17.18 -13.90
N ILE A 143 27.45 16.05 -13.64
CA ILE A 143 28.89 15.92 -13.88
C ILE A 143 29.23 16.16 -15.36
N SER A 144 28.42 15.60 -16.27
CA SER A 144 28.61 15.75 -17.72
C SER A 144 28.46 17.20 -18.17
N ILE A 145 27.46 17.91 -17.67
CA ILE A 145 27.24 19.34 -17.97
C ILE A 145 28.45 20.15 -17.51
N ILE A 146 28.90 19.97 -16.26
CA ILE A 146 30.06 20.70 -15.73
C ILE A 146 31.31 20.45 -16.58
N ALA A 147 31.57 19.19 -16.95
CA ALA A 147 32.71 18.82 -17.78
C ALA A 147 32.66 19.47 -19.17
N VAL A 148 31.49 19.47 -19.83
CA VAL A 148 31.30 20.09 -21.14
C VAL A 148 31.39 21.61 -21.06
N THR A 149 30.79 22.24 -20.04
CA THR A 149 30.86 23.70 -19.83
C THR A 149 32.27 24.16 -19.49
N ALA A 150 33.04 23.39 -18.71
CA ALA A 150 34.44 23.70 -18.42
C ALA A 150 35.34 23.59 -19.66
N LYS A 151 35.05 22.64 -20.57
CA LYS A 151 35.83 22.44 -21.81
C LYS A 151 35.42 23.41 -22.91
N THR A 152 34.15 23.78 -22.97
CA THR A 152 33.57 24.67 -23.97
C THR A 152 33.48 26.07 -23.37
N ARG A 153 34.56 26.86 -23.45
CA ARG A 153 34.47 28.30 -23.16
C ARG A 153 33.43 28.89 -24.11
N LEU A 154 32.19 29.08 -23.64
CA LEU A 154 31.12 29.75 -24.38
C LEU A 154 31.57 31.20 -24.61
N ARG A 155 32.22 31.43 -25.75
CA ARG A 155 32.50 32.77 -26.26
C ARG A 155 31.18 33.32 -26.76
N PHE A 156 30.51 34.12 -25.93
CA PHE A 156 29.49 35.04 -26.42
C PHE A 156 30.25 36.18 -27.11
N THR A 157 30.28 36.14 -28.44
CA THR A 157 30.62 37.30 -29.29
C THR A 157 29.37 38.12 -29.52
#